data_AF-M4BB97-F1
#
_entry.id   AF-M4BB97-F1
#
_cell.length_a   1.000
_cell.length_b   1.000
_cell.length_c   1.000
_cell.angle_alpha   90.00
_cell.angle_beta   90.00
_cell.angle_gamma   90.00
#
_symmetry.space_group_name_H-M   'P 1'
#
loop_
_entity.id
_entity.type
_entity.pdbx_description
1 polymer ?
#
loop_
_entity_poly.entity_id
_entity_poly.type
_entity_poly.pdbx_seq_one_letter_code
_entity_poly.pdbx_strand_id
1 'polypeptide(L)'
;MLKHNLIVNSVLISMPHAIDHDDKFEDVAMEDPVRNVILEVQHWKKTATVELLLRPLCAAITHLEGDEATISAVWACFAHDAHNVLSIDQAILAVLDVDSYTLLGFVHHRIGTIYTPAHALAFVSDPFYYSMRMNMAGLHRPSFLELGQGPMFQQCRTALAQIATGD
;
A
#
# COMPACT_ATOMS: atom_id res chain seq x y z
N MET A 1 -21.92 2.84 2.93
CA MET A 1 -20.81 3.04 1.97
C MET A 1 -21.28 3.15 0.52
N LEU A 2 -21.94 2.14 -0.07
CA LEU A 2 -22.36 2.18 -1.49
C LEU A 2 -23.15 3.44 -1.90
N LYS A 3 -24.12 3.87 -1.09
CA LYS A 3 -24.95 5.06 -1.38
C LYS A 3 -24.14 6.37 -1.36
N HIS A 4 -23.13 6.45 -0.50
CA HIS A 4 -22.26 7.63 -0.37
C HIS A 4 -21.24 7.66 -1.52
N ASN A 5 -20.69 6.50 -1.91
CA ASN A 5 -19.85 6.38 -3.11
C ASN A 5 -20.58 6.75 -4.41
N LEU A 6 -21.86 6.41 -4.54
CA LEU A 6 -22.67 6.81 -5.70
C LEU A 6 -22.84 8.34 -5.79
N ILE A 7 -23.02 9.00 -4.64
CA ILE A 7 -23.11 10.47 -4.57
C ILE A 7 -21.75 11.11 -4.87
N VAL A 8 -20.65 10.55 -4.34
CA VAL A 8 -19.27 11.01 -4.63
C VAL A 8 -18.95 10.89 -6.13
N ASN A 9 -19.38 9.82 -6.80
CA ASN A 9 -19.17 9.68 -8.24
C ASN A 9 -19.91 10.77 -9.05
N SER A 10 -21.18 11.05 -8.71
CA SER A 10 -21.90 12.17 -9.32
C SER A 10 -21.26 13.53 -9.04
N VAL A 11 -20.66 13.70 -7.85
CA VAL A 11 -19.90 14.91 -7.48
C VAL A 11 -18.64 15.04 -8.34
N LEU A 12 -17.85 13.98 -8.47
CA LEU A 12 -16.61 13.97 -9.26
C LEU A 12 -16.85 14.26 -10.75
N ILE A 13 -17.96 13.76 -11.29
CA ILE A 13 -18.38 14.04 -12.68
C ILE A 13 -18.83 15.50 -12.83
N SER A 14 -19.48 16.09 -11.81
CA SER A 14 -20.04 17.44 -11.86
C SER A 14 -19.04 18.53 -11.45
N MET A 15 -17.97 18.19 -10.73
CA MET A 15 -16.98 19.13 -10.20
C MET A 15 -16.22 19.92 -11.27
N PRO A 16 -15.73 19.31 -12.36
CA PRO A 16 -15.07 20.05 -13.44
C PRO A 16 -15.99 21.13 -14.02
N HIS A 17 -17.29 20.83 -14.20
CA HIS A 17 -18.28 21.78 -14.70
C HIS A 17 -18.58 22.93 -13.73
N ALA A 18 -18.36 22.74 -12.43
CA ALA A 18 -18.55 23.78 -11.41
C ALA A 18 -17.32 24.69 -11.23
N ILE A 19 -16.14 24.24 -11.65
CA ILE A 19 -14.86 24.94 -11.45
C ILE A 19 -14.44 25.74 -12.69
N ASP A 20 -14.93 25.36 -13.89
CA ASP A 20 -14.53 25.93 -15.18
C ASP A 20 -15.22 27.29 -15.53
N HIS A 21 -15.55 28.10 -14.52
CA HIS A 21 -16.15 29.42 -14.72
C HIS A 21 -15.22 30.54 -14.19
N ASP A 22 -14.57 31.20 -15.15
CA ASP A 22 -13.72 32.39 -15.05
C ASP A 22 -14.25 33.46 -14.07
N ASP A 23 -13.36 33.90 -13.16
CA ASP A 23 -13.23 35.20 -12.47
C ASP A 23 -14.46 35.89 -11.83
N LYS A 24 -15.64 35.29 -11.90
CA LYS A 24 -16.86 35.72 -11.21
C LYS A 24 -17.38 34.54 -10.43
N PHE A 25 -16.94 34.42 -9.18
CA PHE A 25 -17.57 33.53 -8.20
C PHE A 25 -19.01 33.98 -7.94
N GLU A 26 -19.92 33.69 -8.87
CA GLU A 26 -21.32 33.46 -8.53
C GLU A 26 -21.36 32.14 -7.76
N ASP A 27 -22.02 32.12 -6.60
CA ASP A 27 -22.26 30.92 -5.81
C ASP A 27 -22.82 29.84 -6.75
N VAL A 28 -21.99 28.84 -7.09
CA VAL A 28 -22.42 27.75 -7.97
C VAL A 28 -23.59 27.07 -7.27
N ALA A 29 -24.77 27.16 -7.87
CA ALA A 29 -25.99 26.55 -7.35
C ALA A 29 -25.83 25.02 -7.37
N MET A 30 -25.33 24.49 -6.26
CA MET A 30 -25.03 23.09 -6.06
C MET A 30 -26.15 22.46 -5.24
N GLU A 31 -26.64 21.30 -5.65
CA GLU A 31 -27.64 20.56 -4.88
C GLU A 31 -27.11 20.26 -3.47
N ASP A 32 -27.95 20.50 -2.45
CA ASP A 32 -27.58 20.34 -1.03
C ASP A 32 -26.86 19.02 -0.71
N PRO A 33 -27.23 17.84 -1.27
CA PRO A 33 -26.50 16.60 -1.02
C PRO A 33 -25.06 16.62 -1.52
N VAL A 34 -24.80 17.22 -2.68
CA VAL A 34 -23.46 17.35 -3.28
C VAL A 34 -22.63 18.33 -2.46
N ARG A 35 -23.20 19.48 -2.12
CA ARG A 35 -22.56 20.50 -1.29
C ARG A 35 -22.17 19.95 0.09
N ASN A 36 -23.07 19.20 0.72
CA ASN A 36 -22.81 18.61 2.04
C ASN A 36 -21.66 17.61 2.02
N VAL A 37 -21.53 16.80 0.97
CA VAL A 37 -20.41 15.84 0.83
C VAL A 37 -19.09 16.58 0.54
N ILE A 38 -19.08 17.57 -0.35
CA ILE A 38 -17.87 18.36 -0.63
C ILE A 38 -17.37 19.08 0.62
N LEU A 39 -18.27 19.61 1.43
CA LEU A 39 -17.91 20.32 2.66
C LEU A 39 -17.66 19.39 3.85
N GLU A 40 -17.86 18.07 3.71
CA GLU A 40 -17.65 17.11 4.79
C GLU A 40 -16.15 16.84 5.01
N VAL A 41 -15.49 17.71 5.79
CA VAL A 41 -14.05 17.63 6.07
C VAL A 41 -13.60 16.24 6.55
N GLN A 42 -14.41 15.56 7.37
CA GLN A 42 -14.08 14.23 7.88
C GLN A 42 -14.09 13.17 6.77
N HIS A 43 -15.01 13.27 5.80
CA HIS A 43 -15.03 12.40 4.64
C HIS A 43 -13.74 12.52 3.83
N TRP A 44 -13.30 13.75 3.56
CA TRP A 44 -12.08 14.00 2.78
C TRP A 44 -10.80 13.61 3.52
N LYS A 45 -10.74 13.81 4.84
CA LYS A 45 -9.63 13.30 5.66
C LYS A 45 -9.52 11.78 5.58
N LYS A 46 -10.64 11.06 5.71
CA LYS A 46 -10.67 9.60 5.55
C LYS A 46 -10.23 9.18 4.16
N THR A 47 -10.73 9.86 3.12
CA THR A 47 -10.39 9.58 1.72
C THR A 47 -8.89 9.79 1.46
N ALA A 48 -8.31 10.88 1.95
CA ALA A 48 -6.88 11.15 1.85
C ALA A 48 -6.04 10.09 2.60
N THR A 49 -6.47 9.67 3.80
CA THR A 49 -5.80 8.58 4.52
C THR A 49 -5.87 7.26 3.74
N VAL A 50 -7.01 6.94 3.14
CA VAL A 50 -7.15 5.75 2.29
C VAL A 50 -6.23 5.85 1.06
N GLU A 51 -6.12 7.02 0.45
CA GLU A 51 -5.19 7.24 -0.67
C GLU A 51 -3.74 6.94 -0.27
N LEU A 52 -3.30 7.40 0.91
CA LEU A 52 -1.96 7.11 1.42
C LEU A 52 -1.70 5.60 1.59
N LEU A 53 -2.72 4.83 1.95
CA LEU A 53 -2.64 3.38 2.07
C LEU A 53 -2.69 2.67 0.70
N LEU A 54 -3.50 3.16 -0.23
CA LEU A 54 -3.69 2.53 -1.54
C LEU A 54 -2.57 2.84 -2.52
N ARG A 55 -1.96 4.03 -2.46
CA ARG A 55 -0.89 4.44 -3.38
C ARG A 55 0.28 3.45 -3.44
N PRO A 56 0.90 3.00 -2.33
CA PRO A 56 1.98 2.01 -2.39
C PRO A 56 1.51 0.67 -2.96
N LEU A 57 0.28 0.23 -2.63
CA LEU A 57 -0.30 -1.00 -3.17
C LEU A 57 -0.50 -0.92 -4.69
N CYS A 58 -1.03 0.19 -5.20
CA CYS A 58 -1.19 0.42 -6.63
C CYS A 58 0.17 0.45 -7.35
N ALA A 59 1.19 1.08 -6.75
CA ALA A 59 2.54 1.09 -7.30
C ALA A 59 3.16 -0.33 -7.33
N ALA A 60 2.96 -1.12 -6.26
CA ALA A 60 3.38 -2.51 -6.21
C ALA A 60 2.69 -3.36 -7.28
N ILE A 61 1.37 -3.24 -7.43
CA ILE A 61 0.61 -3.96 -8.48
C ILE A 61 1.14 -3.59 -9.86
N THR A 62 1.28 -2.29 -10.15
CA THR A 62 1.79 -1.81 -11.44
C THR A 62 3.19 -2.36 -11.72
N HIS A 63 4.06 -2.40 -10.71
CA HIS A 63 5.41 -2.95 -10.84
C HIS A 63 5.39 -4.46 -11.10
N LEU A 64 4.56 -5.21 -10.36
CA LEU A 64 4.47 -6.67 -10.47
C LEU A 64 3.76 -7.14 -11.74
N GLU A 65 2.88 -6.33 -12.32
CA GLU A 65 2.24 -6.59 -13.61
C GLU A 65 3.15 -6.26 -14.80
N GLY A 66 4.27 -5.56 -14.57
CA GLY A 66 5.25 -5.25 -15.62
C GLY A 66 6.04 -6.48 -16.08
N ASP A 67 6.40 -6.50 -17.36
CA ASP A 67 7.15 -7.62 -17.97
C ASP A 67 8.55 -7.85 -17.36
N GLU A 68 9.09 -6.85 -16.68
CA GLU A 68 10.40 -6.91 -16.02
C GLU A 68 10.33 -7.37 -14.56
N ALA A 69 9.12 -7.70 -14.05
CA ALA A 69 8.94 -8.12 -12.67
C ALA A 69 9.61 -9.47 -12.40
N THR A 70 10.61 -9.47 -11.53
CA THR A 70 11.30 -10.67 -11.06
C THR A 70 10.59 -11.26 -9.83
N ILE A 71 10.88 -12.52 -9.50
CA ILE A 71 10.38 -13.17 -8.28
C ILE A 71 10.79 -12.38 -7.01
N SER A 72 11.99 -11.79 -7.02
CA SER A 72 12.48 -10.92 -5.93
C SER A 72 11.64 -9.67 -5.73
N ALA A 73 11.01 -9.15 -6.79
CA ALA A 73 10.16 -7.97 -6.73
C ALA A 73 8.95 -8.18 -5.83
N VAL A 74 8.39 -9.41 -5.76
CA VAL A 74 7.26 -9.72 -4.87
C VAL A 74 7.63 -9.40 -3.42
N TRP A 75 8.74 -9.93 -2.92
CA TRP A 75 9.18 -9.67 -1.55
C TRP A 75 9.50 -8.19 -1.32
N ALA A 76 10.13 -7.55 -2.31
CA ALA A 76 10.44 -6.14 -2.25
C ALA A 76 9.16 -5.29 -2.11
N CYS A 77 8.14 -5.56 -2.91
CA CYS A 77 6.85 -4.87 -2.83
C CYS A 77 6.23 -5.00 -1.43
N PHE A 78 6.19 -6.21 -0.85
CA PHE A 78 5.66 -6.36 0.52
C PHE A 78 6.52 -5.65 1.58
N ALA A 79 7.85 -5.66 1.45
CA ALA A 79 8.72 -4.91 2.35
C ALA A 79 8.51 -3.39 2.23
N HIS A 80 8.29 -2.91 1.00
CA HIS A 80 7.91 -1.52 0.74
C HIS A 80 6.55 -1.17 1.33
N ASP A 81 5.53 -2.02 1.16
CA ASP A 81 4.19 -1.77 1.70
C ASP A 81 4.20 -1.79 3.23
N ALA A 82 4.89 -2.75 3.85
CA ALA A 82 5.12 -2.80 5.30
C ALA A 82 5.80 -1.52 5.80
N HIS A 83 6.80 -1.04 5.06
CA HIS A 83 7.52 0.18 5.41
C HIS A 83 6.61 1.42 5.32
N ASN A 84 5.80 1.53 4.26
CA ASN A 84 4.87 2.63 4.08
C ASN A 84 3.83 2.66 5.19
N VAL A 85 3.24 1.51 5.54
CA VAL A 85 2.29 1.41 6.64
C VAL A 85 2.87 1.92 7.95
N LEU A 86 4.12 1.55 8.28
CA LEU A 86 4.80 1.99 9.49
C LEU A 86 5.27 3.45 9.45
N SER A 87 5.32 4.05 8.27
CA SER A 87 5.79 5.43 8.08
C SER A 87 4.65 6.45 8.11
N ILE A 88 3.39 6.00 8.09
CA ILE A 88 2.23 6.89 8.21
C ILE A 88 2.07 7.31 9.68
N ASP A 89 1.87 8.61 9.92
CA ASP A 89 1.63 9.15 11.25
C ASP A 89 0.38 8.51 11.89
N GLN A 90 0.50 8.08 13.15
CA GLN A 90 -0.59 7.41 13.87
C GLN A 90 -1.82 8.32 14.04
N ALA A 91 -1.67 9.64 14.08
CA ALA A 91 -2.78 10.59 14.10
C ALA A 91 -3.55 10.61 12.77
N ILE A 92 -2.88 10.34 11.65
CA ILE A 92 -3.52 10.20 10.33
C ILE A 92 -4.29 8.89 10.26
N LEU A 93 -3.73 7.79 10.76
CA LEU A 93 -4.41 6.48 10.80
C LEU A 93 -5.60 6.46 11.76
N ALA A 94 -5.53 7.20 12.87
CA ALA A 94 -6.63 7.33 13.82
C ALA A 94 -7.93 7.88 13.18
N VAL A 95 -7.84 8.60 12.06
CA VAL A 95 -9.01 9.06 11.29
C VAL A 95 -9.84 7.89 10.72
N LEU A 96 -9.18 6.75 10.47
CA LEU A 96 -9.80 5.49 10.01
C LEU A 96 -10.06 4.50 11.15
N ASP A 97 -9.78 4.87 12.40
CA ASP A 97 -9.88 4.00 13.57
C ASP A 97 -9.05 2.71 13.42
N VAL A 98 -7.84 2.86 12.85
CA VAL A 98 -6.88 1.78 12.63
C VAL A 98 -5.50 2.17 13.13
N ASP A 99 -4.68 1.18 13.49
CA ASP A 99 -3.29 1.38 13.89
C ASP A 99 -2.30 0.69 12.93
N SER A 100 -1.05 1.17 12.98
CA SER A 100 0.02 0.69 12.11
C SER A 100 0.31 -0.81 12.26
N TYR A 101 0.16 -1.37 13.46
CA TYR A 101 0.43 -2.80 13.69
C TYR A 101 -0.69 -3.69 13.14
N THR A 102 -1.94 -3.26 13.26
CA THR A 102 -3.08 -3.95 12.61
C THR A 102 -2.88 -3.98 11.09
N LEU A 103 -2.51 -2.85 10.48
CA LEU A 103 -2.22 -2.78 9.04
C LEU A 103 -1.01 -3.64 8.64
N LEU A 104 0.06 -3.62 9.43
CA LEU A 104 1.23 -4.47 9.21
C LEU A 104 0.84 -5.96 9.30
N GLY A 105 -0.07 -6.32 10.20
CA GLY A 105 -0.63 -7.66 10.31
C GLY A 105 -1.32 -8.11 9.02
N PHE A 106 -2.05 -7.22 8.33
CA PHE A 106 -2.62 -7.55 7.01
C PHE A 106 -1.56 -7.78 5.94
N VAL A 107 -0.47 -7.00 5.95
CA VAL A 107 0.66 -7.19 5.01
C VAL A 107 1.30 -8.56 5.25
N HIS A 108 1.62 -8.90 6.50
CA HIS A 108 2.18 -10.20 6.89
C HIS A 108 1.25 -11.38 6.57
N HIS A 109 -0.06 -11.21 6.82
CA HIS A 109 -1.04 -12.21 6.47
C HIS A 109 -1.08 -12.44 4.96
N ARG A 110 -1.12 -11.36 4.16
CA ARG A 110 -1.22 -11.46 2.71
C ARG A 110 -0.01 -12.15 2.09
N ILE A 111 1.21 -11.78 2.46
CA ILE A 111 2.39 -12.48 1.95
C ILE A 111 2.35 -13.97 2.33
N GLY A 112 1.94 -14.30 3.56
CA GLY A 112 1.78 -15.69 4.00
C GLY A 112 0.82 -16.54 3.16
N THR A 113 -0.14 -15.93 2.44
CA THR A 113 -1.07 -16.66 1.56
C THR A 113 -0.49 -17.03 0.19
N ILE A 114 0.58 -16.38 -0.24
CA ILE A 114 1.20 -16.58 -1.57
C ILE A 114 2.68 -16.96 -1.49
N TYR A 115 3.22 -16.96 -0.27
CA TYR A 115 4.63 -17.14 0.02
C TYR A 115 5.13 -18.54 -0.31
N THR A 116 6.36 -18.58 -0.82
CA THR A 116 7.22 -19.75 -0.84
C THR A 116 8.64 -19.33 -0.45
N PRO A 117 9.46 -20.22 0.13
CA PRO A 117 10.86 -19.91 0.46
C PRO A 117 11.69 -19.36 -0.70
N ALA A 118 11.32 -19.70 -1.94
CA ALA A 118 11.95 -19.18 -3.15
C ALA A 118 11.87 -17.64 -3.27
N HIS A 119 10.80 -17.02 -2.78
CA HIS A 119 10.68 -15.55 -2.79
C HIS A 119 11.74 -14.88 -1.91
N ALA A 120 11.95 -15.41 -0.70
CA ALA A 120 12.98 -14.89 0.20
C ALA A 120 14.39 -15.10 -0.39
N LEU A 121 14.66 -16.27 -0.98
CA LEU A 121 15.93 -16.56 -1.63
C LEU A 121 16.19 -15.63 -2.82
N ALA A 122 15.21 -15.48 -3.71
CA ALA A 122 15.28 -14.58 -4.85
C ALA A 122 15.55 -13.14 -4.37
N PHE A 123 14.80 -12.68 -3.38
CA PHE A 123 15.00 -11.35 -2.82
C PHE A 123 16.37 -11.14 -2.20
N VAL A 124 16.89 -12.09 -1.43
CA VAL A 124 18.21 -11.96 -0.79
C VAL A 124 19.36 -12.01 -1.81
N SER A 125 19.21 -12.79 -2.87
CA SER A 125 20.23 -12.97 -3.91
C SER A 125 20.22 -11.88 -4.97
N ASP A 126 19.13 -11.12 -5.09
CA ASP A 126 19.02 -10.06 -6.09
C ASP A 126 19.87 -8.83 -5.70
N PRO A 127 20.85 -8.43 -6.53
CA PRO A 127 21.65 -7.23 -6.29
C PRO A 127 20.85 -5.92 -6.47
N PHE A 128 19.81 -5.90 -7.29
CA PHE A 128 18.99 -4.71 -7.54
C PHE A 128 18.35 -4.19 -6.24
N TYR A 129 17.83 -5.11 -5.41
CA TYR A 129 17.21 -4.77 -4.13
C TYR A 129 18.18 -4.70 -2.94
N TYR A 130 19.49 -4.83 -3.15
CA TYR A 130 20.46 -4.86 -2.05
C TYR A 130 20.41 -3.60 -1.18
N SER A 131 20.47 -2.42 -1.81
CA SER A 131 20.44 -1.14 -1.08
C SER A 131 19.14 -0.97 -0.30
N MET A 132 18.02 -1.38 -0.89
CA MET A 132 16.72 -1.37 -0.22
C MET A 132 16.72 -2.27 1.03
N ARG A 133 17.23 -3.51 0.91
CA ARG A 133 17.37 -4.43 2.06
C ARG A 133 18.19 -3.80 3.19
N MET A 134 19.36 -3.26 2.85
CA MET A 134 20.26 -2.67 3.84
C MET A 134 19.63 -1.46 4.53
N ASN A 135 18.97 -0.58 3.76
CA ASN A 135 18.32 0.60 4.30
C ASN A 135 17.14 0.24 5.22
N MET A 136 16.28 -0.69 4.80
CA MET A 136 15.14 -1.13 5.60
C MET A 136 15.59 -1.87 6.88
N ALA A 137 16.61 -2.72 6.79
CA ALA A 137 17.20 -3.36 7.96
C ALA A 137 17.83 -2.33 8.92
N GLY A 138 18.41 -1.25 8.41
CA GLY A 138 18.93 -0.15 9.22
C GLY A 138 17.83 0.63 9.93
N LEU A 139 16.72 0.91 9.24
CA LEU A 139 15.60 1.69 9.78
C LEU A 139 14.74 0.89 10.78
N HIS A 140 14.43 -0.37 10.47
CA HIS A 140 13.43 -1.17 11.18
C HIS A 140 13.99 -2.41 11.90
N ARG A 141 15.31 -2.60 11.85
CA ARG A 141 16.06 -3.82 12.23
C ARG A 141 15.96 -4.95 11.19
N PRO A 142 16.90 -5.91 11.16
CA PRO A 142 16.88 -7.01 10.20
C PRO A 142 15.62 -7.87 10.24
N SER A 143 15.00 -8.06 11.42
CA SER A 143 13.77 -8.84 11.58
C SER A 143 12.57 -8.26 10.83
N PHE A 144 12.60 -6.97 10.48
CA PHE A 144 11.56 -6.36 9.66
C PHE A 144 11.44 -7.03 8.29
N LEU A 145 12.56 -7.43 7.69
CA LEU A 145 12.60 -8.07 6.36
C LEU A 145 12.03 -9.49 6.37
N GLU A 146 11.73 -10.05 7.55
CA GLU A 146 11.14 -11.39 7.69
C GLU A 146 9.66 -11.42 7.32
N LEU A 147 8.97 -10.26 7.34
CA LEU A 147 7.57 -10.10 6.93
C LEU A 147 6.60 -11.12 7.56
N GLY A 148 6.86 -11.48 8.82
CA GLY A 148 6.09 -12.46 9.57
C GLY A 148 6.32 -13.93 9.16
N GLN A 149 7.22 -14.20 8.22
CA GLN A 149 7.53 -15.55 7.72
C GLN A 149 8.68 -16.23 8.49
N GLY A 150 9.21 -15.57 9.51
CA GLY A 150 10.34 -16.05 10.31
C GLY A 150 11.72 -15.75 9.69
N PRO A 151 12.80 -16.30 10.26
CA PRO A 151 14.16 -15.88 9.93
C PRO A 151 14.52 -16.03 8.45
N MET A 152 14.85 -14.93 7.79
CA MET A 152 15.06 -14.88 6.33
C MET A 152 16.16 -15.85 5.84
N PHE A 153 17.24 -16.02 6.61
CA PHE A 153 18.30 -16.99 6.29
C PHE A 153 17.84 -18.45 6.37
N GLN A 154 16.93 -18.77 7.29
CA GLN A 154 16.35 -20.11 7.38
C GLN A 154 15.50 -20.39 6.14
N GLN A 155 14.69 -19.42 5.72
CA GLN A 155 13.89 -19.53 4.49
C GLN A 155 14.79 -19.74 3.27
N CYS A 156 15.88 -18.98 3.14
CA CYS A 156 16.83 -19.15 2.05
C CYS A 156 17.45 -20.56 2.03
N ARG A 157 17.82 -21.11 3.20
CA ARG A 157 18.35 -22.48 3.29
C ARG A 157 17.31 -23.53 2.90
N THR A 158 16.06 -23.35 3.32
CA THR A 158 14.95 -24.23 2.93
C THR A 158 14.76 -24.23 1.41
N ALA A 159 14.76 -23.05 0.79
CA ALA A 159 14.65 -22.92 -0.66
C ALA A 159 15.80 -23.63 -1.40
N LEU A 160 17.04 -23.44 -0.96
CA LEU A 160 18.20 -24.11 -1.54
C LEU A 160 18.14 -25.64 -1.38
N ALA A 161 17.64 -26.13 -0.25
CA ALA A 161 17.44 -27.57 -0.04
C ALA A 161 16.40 -28.15 -0.99
N GLN A 162 15.26 -27.46 -1.19
CA GLN A 162 14.22 -27.86 -2.14
C GLN A 162 14.74 -27.92 -3.58
N ILE A 163 15.52 -26.91 -3.99
CA ILE A 163 16.15 -26.90 -5.32
C ILE A 163 17.12 -28.08 -5.48
N ALA A 164 17.89 -28.41 -4.44
CA ALA A 164 18.84 -29.52 -4.48
C ALA A 164 18.16 -30.89 -4.56
N THR A 165 16.94 -31.03 -4.02
CA THR A 165 16.19 -32.30 -4.04
C THR A 165 15.30 -32.46 -5.28
N GLY A 166 15.05 -31.38 -6.04
CA GLY A 166 14.31 -31.43 -7.31
C GLY A 166 12.79 -31.50 -7.18
N ASP A 167 12.25 -31.04 -6.03
CA ASP A 167 10.81 -30.88 -5.80
C ASP A 167 10.29 -29.54 -6.35
#